data_AF-A0A3D0GY87-F1
#
_entry.id   AF-A0A3D0GY87-F1
#
_cell.length_a   1.000
_cell.length_b   1.000
_cell.length_c   1.000
_cell.angle_alpha   90.00
_cell.angle_beta   90.00
_cell.angle_gamma   90.00
#
_symmetry.space_group_name_H-M   'P 1'
#
loop_
_entity.id
_entity.type
_entity.pdbx_description
1 polymer ?
#
loop_
_entity_poly.entity_id
_entity_poly.type
_entity_poly.pdbx_seq_one_letter_code
_entity_poly.pdbx_strand_id
1 'polypeptide(L)'
;MEKRIISMMLVVIMSLGLVACENKNKKEERSTDPGIAITKQISGTYSFQMGSDQPVIEYPFYYCDDYFDTASDVYDSRLASLGMCINIAMAPSYELEKKSDGLKNFLSQLGFPKERMVVELLDSPTTKDGVGSLIASKVVGDETIMLVCLRGVGYGREFLGNFVVGETGDSQGFAKPAKRVLERIKAYQKEYDIKSCKMFMTGYSRSGAITDLAAAYIDEALDEYHVEKKDFFAYTFEAPRASASAKGYTNIHNVVDKRDLVPYLVFEGWGFERNGVIHYVGDDEATCTSRYLSKTSMVEGPKVSIAKFYEEFEDLLTSCVSREEYAAEVQQALWEVLHLVFDQDAKQEEAIDGFMSELMDGMGYFTKAKFLLYAKDYVDLNKDFDYDKATSFLTDYIRDVQKKTKCGISDENVDIIIKNIKPLLRGFREPVAKDYAYEKDGVPYPLMHFGTITQMTGVIYNHHALENFVRYVYEEDDNFEDEIGKYFNLKSE
;
A
#
# COMPACT_ATOMS: atom_id res chain seq x y z
N MET A 1 4.07 7.10 -9.75
CA MET A 1 3.60 6.75 -8.40
C MET A 1 3.05 7.98 -7.69
N GLU A 2 3.83 9.06 -7.58
CA GLU A 2 3.43 10.34 -6.95
C GLU A 2 2.04 10.83 -7.36
N LYS A 3 1.74 10.94 -8.67
CA LYS A 3 0.39 11.23 -9.20
C LYS A 3 -0.73 10.40 -8.56
N ARG A 4 -0.51 9.10 -8.36
CA ARG A 4 -1.52 8.17 -7.80
C ARG A 4 -1.65 8.26 -6.29
N ILE A 5 -0.58 8.61 -5.56
CA ILE A 5 -0.67 8.96 -4.14
C ILE A 5 -1.39 10.30 -3.99
N ILE A 6 -1.08 11.29 -4.83
CA ILE A 6 -1.86 12.52 -4.99
C ILE A 6 -3.32 12.18 -5.31
N SER A 7 -3.62 11.12 -6.08
CA SER A 7 -5.01 10.69 -6.37
C SER A 7 -5.73 9.91 -5.28
N MET A 8 -5.03 9.04 -4.53
CA MET A 8 -5.55 8.44 -3.30
C MET A 8 -5.91 9.55 -2.31
N MET A 9 -4.98 10.49 -2.14
CA MET A 9 -5.17 11.66 -1.33
C MET A 9 -6.30 12.51 -1.89
N LEU A 10 -6.40 12.77 -3.20
CA LEU A 10 -7.52 13.51 -3.85
C LEU A 10 -8.90 12.95 -3.50
N VAL A 11 -9.05 11.65 -3.20
CA VAL A 11 -10.34 11.09 -2.78
C VAL A 11 -10.60 11.25 -1.28
N VAL A 12 -9.55 11.19 -0.44
CA VAL A 12 -9.61 11.70 0.95
C VAL A 12 -9.83 13.23 0.97
N ILE A 13 -9.37 13.94 -0.06
CA ILE A 13 -9.29 15.40 -0.18
C ILE A 13 -10.49 16.02 -0.92
N MET A 14 -11.24 15.26 -1.70
CA MET A 14 -12.59 15.65 -2.12
C MET A 14 -13.57 15.64 -0.94
N SER A 15 -13.15 15.09 0.21
CA SER A 15 -13.71 15.47 1.51
C SER A 15 -13.07 16.74 2.09
N LEU A 16 -11.75 16.96 1.95
CA LEU A 16 -10.98 18.12 2.48
C LEU A 16 -9.65 18.51 1.74
N GLY A 17 -9.52 19.72 1.18
CA GLY A 17 -8.23 20.29 0.70
C GLY A 17 -7.29 20.82 1.81
N LEU A 18 -5.95 21.01 1.68
CA LEU A 18 -4.98 21.21 0.55
C LEU A 18 -3.51 20.90 1.05
N VAL A 19 -2.35 20.80 0.34
CA VAL A 19 -1.82 20.85 -1.06
C VAL A 19 -0.33 20.35 -1.08
N ALA A 20 0.30 20.08 -2.26
CA ALA A 20 1.72 19.65 -2.47
C ALA A 20 2.74 20.85 -2.61
N CYS A 21 4.04 20.80 -3.00
CA CYS A 21 5.00 19.83 -3.61
C CYS A 21 6.44 20.15 -3.07
N GLU A 22 7.67 19.87 -3.57
CA GLU A 22 8.36 19.30 -4.78
C GLU A 22 9.83 18.93 -4.32
N ASN A 23 10.64 17.93 -4.76
CA ASN A 23 11.08 17.30 -6.03
C ASN A 23 12.10 18.10 -6.89
N LYS A 24 13.16 17.55 -7.53
CA LYS A 24 13.85 16.21 -7.53
C LYS A 24 15.39 16.44 -7.75
N ASN A 25 16.33 15.71 -8.42
CA ASN A 25 16.44 14.56 -9.35
C ASN A 25 17.91 13.96 -9.35
N LYS A 26 18.33 13.10 -10.31
CA LYS A 26 19.64 12.36 -10.39
C LYS A 26 20.32 12.35 -11.81
N LYS A 27 21.37 11.51 -12.03
CA LYS A 27 22.16 11.25 -13.28
C LYS A 27 22.46 9.73 -13.51
N GLU A 28 23.32 9.32 -14.47
CA GLU A 28 23.40 8.02 -15.21
C GLU A 28 24.71 7.18 -14.97
N GLU A 29 24.96 5.90 -15.40
CA GLU A 29 24.21 4.76 -16.01
C GLU A 29 24.97 3.38 -15.89
N ARG A 30 24.24 2.23 -15.84
CA ARG A 30 24.47 0.85 -16.42
C ARG A 30 25.60 -0.16 -16.03
N SER A 31 25.19 -1.46 -15.99
CA SER A 31 25.87 -2.71 -16.49
C SER A 31 26.99 -3.40 -15.64
N THR A 32 27.17 -4.74 -15.49
CA THR A 32 26.42 -6.01 -15.81
C THR A 32 27.05 -7.26 -15.12
N ASP A 33 26.27 -8.33 -14.89
CA ASP A 33 26.61 -9.68 -14.33
C ASP A 33 27.30 -10.66 -15.34
N PRO A 34 28.09 -11.69 -14.91
CA PRO A 34 27.58 -13.09 -14.79
C PRO A 34 28.19 -13.98 -13.65
N GLY A 35 27.35 -14.66 -12.85
CA GLY A 35 27.74 -15.66 -11.81
C GLY A 35 27.72 -17.15 -12.25
N ILE A 36 27.75 -18.13 -11.29
CA ILE A 36 27.26 -19.54 -11.36
C ILE A 36 27.51 -20.37 -10.07
N ALA A 37 26.48 -21.15 -9.65
CA ALA A 37 26.46 -22.36 -8.79
C ALA A 37 26.79 -22.35 -7.26
N ILE A 38 26.11 -23.27 -6.56
CA ILE A 38 26.03 -23.55 -5.10
C ILE A 38 27.02 -24.71 -4.77
N THR A 39 27.61 -24.93 -3.59
CA THR A 39 27.29 -24.55 -2.20
C THR A 39 28.29 -23.60 -1.54
N LYS A 40 27.85 -22.35 -1.44
CA LYS A 40 28.34 -21.27 -0.56
C LYS A 40 27.18 -20.27 -0.45
N GLN A 41 27.19 -19.39 0.55
CA GLN A 41 26.38 -18.17 0.50
C GLN A 41 26.58 -17.48 -0.87
N ILE A 42 25.48 -17.37 -1.61
CA ILE A 42 25.41 -16.72 -2.91
C ILE A 42 25.17 -15.24 -2.67
N SER A 43 25.90 -14.38 -3.39
CA SER A 43 25.73 -12.94 -3.33
C SER A 43 25.90 -12.33 -4.71
N GLY A 44 25.15 -11.28 -5.01
CA GLY A 44 25.21 -10.58 -6.30
C GLY A 44 24.34 -9.32 -6.27
N THR A 45 23.96 -8.85 -7.44
CA THR A 45 22.96 -7.78 -7.58
C THR A 45 21.82 -8.20 -8.52
N TYR A 46 20.68 -7.53 -8.39
CA TYR A 46 19.60 -7.60 -9.36
C TYR A 46 19.04 -6.19 -9.66
N SER A 47 18.70 -5.99 -10.93
CA SER A 47 18.19 -4.72 -11.44
C SER A 47 16.69 -4.55 -11.15
N PHE A 48 16.31 -3.38 -10.63
CA PHE A 48 14.92 -2.91 -10.56
C PHE A 48 14.76 -1.55 -11.25
N GLN A 49 13.61 -1.30 -11.89
CA GLN A 49 13.29 -0.02 -12.53
C GLN A 49 11.81 0.35 -12.32
N MET A 50 11.54 1.48 -11.65
CA MET A 50 10.18 1.92 -11.32
C MET A 50 9.47 2.63 -12.50
N GLY A 51 9.29 1.93 -13.61
CA GLY A 51 8.75 2.48 -14.87
C GLY A 51 9.83 2.99 -15.83
N SER A 52 9.45 3.24 -17.08
CA SER A 52 10.37 3.53 -18.21
C SER A 52 11.36 4.67 -17.95
N ASP A 53 10.88 5.73 -17.31
CA ASP A 53 11.57 7.02 -17.25
C ASP A 53 12.35 7.19 -15.93
N GLN A 54 12.44 6.13 -15.11
CA GLN A 54 13.21 6.10 -13.87
C GLN A 54 14.55 5.39 -14.09
N PRO A 55 15.60 5.72 -13.33
CA PRO A 55 16.87 4.99 -13.40
C PRO A 55 16.67 3.52 -13.02
N VAL A 56 17.48 2.65 -13.62
CA VAL A 56 17.68 1.29 -13.12
C VAL A 56 18.52 1.38 -11.85
N ILE A 57 18.06 0.71 -10.79
CA ILE A 57 18.72 0.61 -9.49
C ILE A 57 19.16 -0.85 -9.33
N GLU A 58 20.43 -1.06 -9.02
CA GLU A 58 20.94 -2.38 -8.62
C GLU A 58 20.79 -2.54 -7.11
N TYR A 59 20.14 -3.62 -6.67
CA TYR A 59 20.03 -4.00 -5.27
C TYR A 59 20.94 -5.20 -4.99
N PRO A 60 21.72 -5.21 -3.90
CA PRO A 60 22.48 -6.39 -3.48
C PRO A 60 21.52 -7.47 -2.97
N PHE A 61 21.95 -8.73 -2.99
CA PHE A 61 21.26 -9.82 -2.30
C PHE A 61 22.27 -10.80 -1.71
N TYR A 62 21.83 -11.50 -0.66
CA TYR A 62 22.49 -12.66 -0.09
C TYR A 62 21.50 -13.83 0.00
N TYR A 63 21.98 -15.06 -0.19
CA TYR A 63 21.16 -16.25 -0.13
C TYR A 63 21.96 -17.50 0.24
N CYS A 64 21.41 -18.35 1.11
CA CYS A 64 21.85 -19.73 1.26
C CYS A 64 20.63 -20.65 1.43
N ASP A 65 20.79 -21.93 1.13
CA ASP A 65 19.73 -22.92 1.35
C ASP A 65 19.49 -23.20 2.85
N ASP A 66 20.50 -22.97 3.71
CA ASP A 66 20.39 -23.06 5.17
C ASP A 66 19.47 -22.00 5.81
N TYR A 67 18.96 -21.04 5.04
CA TYR A 67 17.94 -20.09 5.49
C TYR A 67 16.64 -20.81 5.87
N PHE A 68 16.42 -22.03 5.38
CA PHE A 68 15.27 -22.87 5.68
C PHE A 68 15.58 -24.05 6.62
N ASP A 69 16.73 -24.03 7.30
CA ASP A 69 17.05 -24.98 8.40
C ASP A 69 16.72 -24.41 9.78
N THR A 70 16.58 -23.09 9.89
CA THR A 70 15.87 -22.42 10.99
C THR A 70 14.40 -22.89 11.00
N ALA A 71 13.83 -23.18 12.17
CA ALA A 71 12.40 -23.49 12.27
C ALA A 71 11.55 -22.24 12.02
N SER A 72 10.45 -22.38 11.28
CA SER A 72 9.63 -21.25 10.83
C SER A 72 8.98 -20.41 11.94
N ASP A 73 8.93 -20.88 13.18
CA ASP A 73 8.43 -20.11 14.33
C ASP A 73 9.47 -19.15 14.93
N VAL A 74 10.66 -19.08 14.33
CA VAL A 74 11.74 -18.12 14.64
C VAL A 74 11.88 -17.13 13.49
N TYR A 75 11.86 -15.83 13.82
CA TYR A 75 12.15 -14.77 12.86
C TYR A 75 13.63 -14.81 12.45
N ASP A 76 13.89 -14.86 11.15
CA ASP A 76 15.22 -14.90 10.55
C ASP A 76 15.33 -13.71 9.58
N SER A 77 16.15 -12.71 9.90
CA SER A 77 16.27 -11.50 9.08
C SER A 77 16.83 -11.78 7.68
N ARG A 78 17.51 -12.93 7.49
CA ARG A 78 17.98 -13.42 6.18
C ARG A 78 16.83 -13.89 5.29
N LEU A 79 15.74 -14.39 5.88
CA LEU A 79 14.48 -14.64 5.18
C LEU A 79 13.71 -13.34 4.94
N ALA A 80 13.80 -12.36 5.84
CA ALA A 80 13.20 -11.04 5.63
C ALA A 80 13.87 -10.30 4.45
N SER A 81 15.19 -10.20 4.42
CA SER A 81 15.95 -9.57 3.34
C SER A 81 15.70 -10.28 1.99
N LEU A 82 15.76 -11.62 1.97
CA LEU A 82 15.44 -12.44 0.80
C LEU A 82 14.00 -12.21 0.29
N GLY A 83 13.02 -12.24 1.19
CA GLY A 83 11.62 -12.01 0.86
C GLY A 83 11.42 -10.63 0.25
N MET A 84 12.09 -9.61 0.79
CA MET A 84 12.06 -8.26 0.27
C MET A 84 12.71 -8.17 -1.12
N CYS A 85 13.88 -8.79 -1.33
CA CYS A 85 14.53 -8.91 -2.65
C CYS A 85 13.57 -9.47 -3.71
N ILE A 86 12.87 -10.57 -3.36
CA ILE A 86 11.95 -11.26 -4.25
C ILE A 86 10.71 -10.38 -4.57
N ASN A 87 10.17 -9.63 -3.61
CA ASN A 87 9.08 -8.69 -3.85
C ASN A 87 9.46 -7.56 -4.82
N ILE A 88 10.67 -7.01 -4.69
CA ILE A 88 11.19 -5.97 -5.59
C ILE A 88 11.42 -6.53 -6.98
N ALA A 89 11.99 -7.73 -7.09
CA ALA A 89 12.20 -8.40 -8.39
C ALA A 89 10.87 -8.79 -9.08
N MET A 90 9.80 -9.04 -8.31
CA MET A 90 8.43 -9.26 -8.81
C MET A 90 7.69 -7.96 -9.20
N ALA A 91 8.25 -6.79 -8.90
CA ALA A 91 7.74 -5.53 -9.42
C ALA A 91 7.82 -5.54 -10.96
N PRO A 92 6.77 -5.10 -11.67
CA PRO A 92 6.72 -5.24 -13.12
C PRO A 92 7.75 -4.33 -13.79
N SER A 93 8.68 -4.93 -14.54
CA SER A 93 9.44 -4.18 -15.54
C SER A 93 8.46 -3.52 -16.53
N TYR A 94 8.82 -2.34 -17.05
CA TYR A 94 7.89 -1.54 -17.86
C TYR A 94 7.45 -2.27 -19.14
N GLU A 95 8.38 -2.95 -19.79
CA GLU A 95 8.15 -3.73 -21.00
C GLU A 95 7.22 -4.93 -20.74
N LEU A 96 5.99 -4.87 -21.26
CA LEU A 96 4.97 -5.94 -21.15
C LEU A 96 5.50 -7.33 -21.52
N GLU A 97 6.39 -7.41 -22.50
CA GLU A 97 6.97 -8.66 -23.02
C GLU A 97 8.06 -9.25 -22.12
N LYS A 98 8.62 -8.49 -21.16
CA LYS A 98 9.71 -8.91 -20.26
C LYS A 98 9.31 -8.89 -18.78
N LYS A 99 8.01 -8.77 -18.46
CA LYS A 99 7.50 -8.60 -17.07
C LYS A 99 7.82 -9.75 -16.12
N SER A 100 8.21 -10.92 -16.60
CA SER A 100 8.68 -12.03 -15.76
C SER A 100 10.19 -12.17 -15.67
N ASP A 101 10.95 -11.49 -16.52
CA ASP A 101 12.28 -11.99 -16.89
C ASP A 101 13.37 -11.52 -15.93
N GLY A 102 13.21 -10.34 -15.33
CA GLY A 102 14.02 -9.89 -14.19
C GLY A 102 13.94 -10.89 -13.04
N LEU A 103 12.71 -11.18 -12.55
CA LEU A 103 12.48 -12.16 -11.48
C LEU A 103 12.97 -13.57 -11.86
N LYS A 104 12.63 -14.07 -13.06
CA LYS A 104 13.08 -15.40 -13.50
C LYS A 104 14.60 -15.51 -13.58
N ASN A 105 15.30 -14.43 -13.96
CA ASN A 105 16.76 -14.40 -13.94
C ASN A 105 17.31 -14.34 -12.51
N PHE A 106 16.74 -13.49 -11.63
CA PHE A 106 17.13 -13.41 -10.22
C PHE A 106 16.95 -14.77 -9.51
N LEU A 107 15.79 -15.40 -9.62
CA LEU A 107 15.55 -16.73 -9.05
C LEU A 107 16.43 -17.83 -9.66
N SER A 108 16.90 -17.68 -10.91
CA SER A 108 17.93 -18.57 -11.47
C SER A 108 19.30 -18.40 -10.80
N GLN A 109 19.66 -17.19 -10.35
CA GLN A 109 20.87 -16.99 -9.52
C GLN A 109 20.73 -17.70 -8.17
N LEU A 110 19.52 -17.72 -7.60
CA LEU A 110 19.19 -18.50 -6.39
C LEU A 110 19.04 -20.02 -6.64
N GLY A 111 19.31 -20.50 -7.85
CA GLY A 111 19.28 -21.92 -8.22
C GLY A 111 17.89 -22.51 -8.46
N PHE A 112 16.84 -21.70 -8.62
CA PHE A 112 15.55 -22.21 -9.07
C PHE A 112 15.57 -22.48 -10.60
N PRO A 113 15.11 -23.65 -11.07
CA PRO A 113 15.02 -23.98 -12.49
C PRO A 113 13.87 -23.23 -13.18
N LYS A 114 14.12 -22.65 -14.36
CA LYS A 114 13.15 -21.78 -15.07
C LYS A 114 11.89 -22.51 -15.50
N GLU A 115 12.00 -23.79 -15.82
CA GLU A 115 10.91 -24.70 -16.17
C GLU A 115 10.00 -25.07 -14.98
N ARG A 116 10.37 -24.70 -13.75
CA ARG A 116 9.50 -24.76 -12.57
C ARG A 116 9.01 -23.38 -12.10
N MET A 117 9.20 -22.30 -12.87
CA MET A 117 8.74 -20.94 -12.52
C MET A 117 7.42 -20.59 -13.22
N VAL A 118 6.29 -20.81 -12.55
CA VAL A 118 4.96 -20.40 -13.04
C VAL A 118 4.71 -18.96 -12.61
N VAL A 119 4.35 -18.10 -13.58
CA VAL A 119 4.05 -16.68 -13.34
C VAL A 119 2.68 -16.34 -13.88
N GLU A 120 1.77 -16.00 -12.98
CA GLU A 120 0.47 -15.43 -13.34
C GLU A 120 0.49 -13.93 -13.10
N LEU A 121 0.44 -13.17 -14.19
CA LEU A 121 0.22 -11.73 -14.17
C LEU A 121 -1.27 -11.41 -13.99
N LEU A 122 -1.61 -10.13 -13.93
CA LEU A 122 -2.99 -9.67 -13.82
C LEU A 122 -3.71 -9.65 -15.17
N ASP A 123 -5.04 -9.71 -15.07
CA ASP A 123 -5.96 -9.35 -16.14
C ASP A 123 -5.68 -7.92 -16.66
N SER A 124 -6.02 -7.65 -17.92
CA SER A 124 -5.92 -6.32 -18.54
C SER A 124 -7.26 -5.93 -19.19
N PRO A 125 -7.96 -4.89 -18.71
CA PRO A 125 -7.64 -4.08 -17.53
C PRO A 125 -7.71 -4.90 -16.23
N THR A 126 -7.03 -4.43 -15.18
CA THR A 126 -7.03 -5.07 -13.87
C THR A 126 -8.35 -4.87 -13.13
N THR A 127 -8.57 -5.63 -12.05
CA THR A 127 -9.80 -5.56 -11.23
C THR A 127 -9.46 -5.51 -9.74
N LYS A 128 -10.36 -4.98 -8.89
CA LYS A 128 -10.14 -4.85 -7.44
C LYS A 128 -9.81 -6.16 -6.72
N ASP A 129 -10.26 -7.29 -7.27
CA ASP A 129 -10.04 -8.64 -6.75
C ASP A 129 -8.74 -9.29 -7.30
N GLY A 130 -7.95 -8.56 -8.10
CA GLY A 130 -6.77 -9.07 -8.81
C GLY A 130 -5.55 -9.32 -7.91
N VAL A 131 -4.80 -10.38 -8.20
CA VAL A 131 -3.49 -10.69 -7.61
C VAL A 131 -2.56 -11.30 -8.65
N GLY A 132 -1.37 -10.73 -8.81
CA GLY A 132 -0.28 -11.33 -9.59
C GLY A 132 0.62 -12.15 -8.69
N SER A 133 1.10 -13.30 -9.17
CA SER A 133 1.91 -14.23 -8.36
C SER A 133 2.94 -14.98 -9.19
N LEU A 134 4.11 -15.23 -8.61
CA LEU A 134 5.03 -16.27 -9.05
C LEU A 134 4.97 -17.43 -8.05
N ILE A 135 4.96 -18.66 -8.56
CA ILE A 135 5.26 -19.87 -7.79
C ILE A 135 6.45 -20.59 -8.44
N ALA A 136 7.45 -20.94 -7.63
CA ALA A 136 8.63 -21.68 -8.08
C ALA A 136 9.03 -22.76 -7.08
N SER A 137 9.77 -23.78 -7.54
CA SER A 137 10.30 -24.81 -6.67
C SER A 137 11.64 -25.35 -7.16
N LYS A 138 12.49 -25.76 -6.21
CA LYS A 138 13.75 -26.45 -6.46
C LYS A 138 13.94 -27.59 -5.45
N VAL A 139 14.85 -28.51 -5.75
CA VAL A 139 15.20 -29.64 -4.88
C VAL A 139 16.59 -29.39 -4.31
N VAL A 140 16.75 -29.56 -3.00
CA VAL A 140 18.03 -29.41 -2.26
C VAL A 140 18.21 -30.65 -1.39
N GLY A 141 19.18 -31.50 -1.74
CA GLY A 141 19.25 -32.85 -1.16
C GLY A 141 17.99 -33.66 -1.50
N ASP A 142 17.31 -34.15 -0.47
CA ASP A 142 16.02 -34.84 -0.58
C ASP A 142 14.80 -33.90 -0.36
N GLU A 143 15.03 -32.62 0.00
CA GLU A 143 13.97 -31.66 0.30
C GLU A 143 13.54 -30.85 -0.95
N THR A 144 12.28 -30.43 -1.00
CA THR A 144 11.79 -29.44 -1.97
C THR A 144 11.60 -28.09 -1.27
N ILE A 145 12.21 -27.04 -1.79
CA ILE A 145 11.90 -25.65 -1.40
C ILE A 145 10.89 -25.12 -2.42
N MET A 146 9.77 -24.58 -1.94
CA MET A 146 8.75 -23.88 -2.73
C MET A 146 8.73 -22.40 -2.34
N LEU A 147 8.79 -21.53 -3.35
CA LEU A 147 8.60 -20.09 -3.23
C LEU A 147 7.23 -19.70 -3.77
N VAL A 148 6.49 -18.87 -3.03
CA VAL A 148 5.29 -18.16 -3.49
C VAL A 148 5.50 -16.66 -3.25
N CYS A 149 5.59 -15.88 -4.32
CA CYS A 149 5.68 -14.42 -4.22
C CYS A 149 4.42 -13.76 -4.81
N LEU A 150 3.82 -12.83 -4.08
CA LEU A 150 2.67 -12.05 -4.52
C LEU A 150 3.09 -10.62 -4.87
N ARG A 151 2.65 -10.11 -6.03
CA ARG A 151 3.11 -8.83 -6.60
C ARG A 151 2.69 -7.61 -5.76
N GLY A 152 3.63 -7.04 -5.02
CA GLY A 152 3.41 -5.86 -4.16
C GLY A 152 3.65 -4.48 -4.78
N VAL A 153 4.02 -4.40 -6.06
CA VAL A 153 4.47 -3.13 -6.70
C VAL A 153 3.88 -3.00 -8.12
N GLY A 154 3.73 -1.75 -8.59
CA GLY A 154 3.30 -1.44 -9.96
C GLY A 154 1.82 -1.71 -10.21
N TYR A 155 0.98 -1.38 -9.20
CA TYR A 155 -0.45 -1.69 -9.20
C TYR A 155 -1.26 -1.00 -10.32
N GLY A 156 -2.32 -1.66 -10.76
CA GLY A 156 -3.46 -1.05 -11.45
C GLY A 156 -4.65 -0.85 -10.51
N ARG A 157 -5.87 -1.05 -11.03
CA ARG A 157 -7.16 -1.01 -10.32
C ARG A 157 -7.28 -2.07 -9.21
N GLU A 158 -6.39 -3.06 -9.14
CA GLU A 158 -6.34 -3.96 -7.98
C GLU A 158 -5.95 -3.23 -6.69
N PHE A 159 -5.24 -2.10 -6.78
CA PHE A 159 -4.96 -1.25 -5.61
C PHE A 159 -6.22 -0.83 -4.86
N LEU A 160 -7.34 -0.67 -5.57
CA LEU A 160 -8.62 -0.28 -4.99
C LEU A 160 -9.17 -1.32 -4.01
N GLY A 161 -8.67 -2.57 -4.05
CA GLY A 161 -9.00 -3.60 -3.07
C GLY A 161 -8.63 -3.23 -1.62
N ASN A 162 -7.66 -2.32 -1.41
CA ASN A 162 -7.31 -1.83 -0.06
C ASN A 162 -8.51 -1.15 0.64
N PHE A 163 -9.42 -0.54 -0.12
CA PHE A 163 -10.57 0.21 0.40
C PHE A 163 -11.86 -0.61 0.45
N VAL A 164 -11.80 -1.94 0.21
CA VAL A 164 -12.99 -2.79 0.03
C VAL A 164 -13.04 -3.82 1.16
N VAL A 165 -13.49 -3.36 2.33
CA VAL A 165 -13.55 -4.16 3.56
C VAL A 165 -14.75 -5.12 3.61
N GLY A 166 -15.89 -4.74 3.01
CA GLY A 166 -17.16 -5.46 3.16
C GLY A 166 -17.70 -5.46 4.60
N GLU A 167 -18.91 -5.97 4.79
CA GLU A 167 -19.65 -5.88 6.07
C GLU A 167 -19.15 -6.86 7.15
N THR A 168 -18.74 -8.08 6.78
CA THR A 168 -18.41 -9.16 7.75
C THR A 168 -17.22 -10.01 7.30
N GLY A 169 -16.52 -10.62 8.26
CA GLY A 169 -15.35 -11.46 8.03
C GLY A 169 -14.09 -10.68 7.62
N ASP A 170 -13.08 -11.38 7.09
CA ASP A 170 -11.85 -10.79 6.59
C ASP A 170 -12.09 -9.76 5.46
N SER A 171 -11.16 -8.83 5.27
CA SER A 171 -11.30 -7.73 4.31
C SER A 171 -11.56 -8.26 2.90
N GLN A 172 -12.73 -7.92 2.33
CA GLN A 172 -13.21 -8.54 1.08
C GLN A 172 -12.20 -8.39 -0.09
N GLY A 173 -11.52 -7.25 -0.18
CA GLY A 173 -10.52 -6.95 -1.21
C GLY A 173 -9.19 -7.72 -1.08
N PHE A 174 -8.95 -8.39 0.06
CA PHE A 174 -7.79 -9.26 0.30
C PHE A 174 -8.18 -10.74 0.37
N ALA A 175 -9.29 -11.07 1.04
CA ALA A 175 -9.74 -12.45 1.25
C ALA A 175 -10.10 -13.19 -0.05
N LYS A 176 -10.61 -12.48 -1.06
CA LYS A 176 -10.85 -13.03 -2.41
C LYS A 176 -9.54 -13.38 -3.14
N PRO A 177 -8.58 -12.46 -3.36
CA PRO A 177 -7.32 -12.82 -3.99
C PRO A 177 -6.51 -13.84 -3.17
N ALA A 178 -6.59 -13.83 -1.83
CA ALA A 178 -5.96 -14.86 -1.01
C ALA A 178 -6.46 -16.27 -1.37
N LYS A 179 -7.78 -16.44 -1.52
CA LYS A 179 -8.39 -17.70 -1.98
C LYS A 179 -7.98 -18.09 -3.41
N ARG A 180 -7.73 -17.13 -4.30
CA ARG A 180 -7.13 -17.41 -5.62
C ARG A 180 -5.67 -17.88 -5.52
N VAL A 181 -4.89 -17.35 -4.57
CA VAL A 181 -3.52 -17.83 -4.31
C VAL A 181 -3.53 -19.27 -3.78
N LEU A 182 -4.47 -19.61 -2.88
CA LEU A 182 -4.69 -20.98 -2.42
C LEU A 182 -4.95 -21.97 -3.56
N GLU A 183 -5.79 -21.59 -4.53
CA GLU A 183 -6.08 -22.39 -5.72
C GLU A 183 -4.82 -22.61 -6.58
N ARG A 184 -4.01 -21.56 -6.76
CA ARG A 184 -2.74 -21.61 -7.51
C ARG A 184 -1.68 -22.51 -6.88
N ILE A 185 -1.52 -22.44 -5.55
CA ILE A 185 -0.57 -23.31 -4.83
C ILE A 185 -0.94 -24.79 -5.01
N LYS A 186 -2.22 -25.13 -4.83
CA LYS A 186 -2.73 -26.51 -5.04
C LYS A 186 -2.63 -26.97 -6.50
N ALA A 187 -2.82 -26.07 -7.46
CA ALA A 187 -2.59 -26.37 -8.88
C ALA A 187 -1.11 -26.66 -9.17
N TYR A 188 -0.20 -25.81 -8.68
CA TYR A 188 1.24 -25.96 -8.85
C TYR A 188 1.80 -27.23 -8.19
N GLN A 189 1.41 -27.51 -6.94
CA GLN A 189 1.81 -28.73 -6.23
C GLN A 189 1.39 -30.00 -6.97
N LYS A 190 0.21 -29.98 -7.59
CA LYS A 190 -0.30 -31.07 -8.43
C LYS A 190 0.43 -31.18 -9.77
N GLU A 191 0.78 -30.07 -10.41
CA GLU A 191 1.52 -30.05 -11.69
C GLU A 191 2.93 -30.61 -11.54
N TYR A 192 3.62 -30.27 -10.44
CA TYR A 192 5.01 -30.64 -10.18
C TYR A 192 5.17 -31.84 -9.22
N ASP A 193 4.07 -32.55 -8.93
CA ASP A 193 3.93 -33.73 -8.06
C ASP A 193 4.52 -33.61 -6.64
N ILE A 194 4.52 -32.40 -6.07
CA ILE A 194 5.12 -32.10 -4.76
C ILE A 194 4.25 -32.71 -3.65
N LYS A 195 4.84 -33.54 -2.78
CA LYS A 195 4.17 -34.23 -1.65
C LYS A 195 4.59 -33.76 -0.27
N SER A 196 5.70 -33.03 -0.20
CA SER A 196 6.18 -32.30 0.97
C SER A 196 7.10 -31.18 0.45
N CYS A 197 7.04 -29.98 1.02
CA CYS A 197 8.02 -28.94 0.76
C CYS A 197 8.20 -27.99 1.94
N LYS A 198 9.39 -27.42 2.08
CA LYS A 198 9.61 -26.17 2.81
C LYS A 198 9.03 -25.03 1.97
N MET A 199 7.98 -24.38 2.44
CA MET A 199 7.23 -23.37 1.68
C MET A 199 7.49 -21.97 2.24
N PHE A 200 8.04 -21.10 1.39
CA PHE A 200 8.28 -19.70 1.68
C PHE A 200 7.29 -18.83 0.92
N MET A 201 6.43 -18.12 1.66
CA MET A 201 5.44 -17.18 1.12
C MET A 201 5.83 -15.75 1.42
N THR A 202 5.71 -14.85 0.44
CA THR A 202 6.01 -13.43 0.66
C THR A 202 5.18 -12.45 -0.17
N GLY A 203 4.93 -11.27 0.39
CA GLY A 203 4.22 -10.15 -0.24
C GLY A 203 4.55 -8.79 0.42
N TYR A 204 4.51 -7.71 -0.36
CA TYR A 204 4.73 -6.32 0.06
C TYR A 204 3.46 -5.48 -0.12
N SER A 205 3.20 -4.51 0.78
CA SER A 205 2.05 -3.61 0.72
C SER A 205 0.73 -4.42 0.65
N ARG A 206 -0.18 -4.11 -0.27
CA ARG A 206 -1.42 -4.89 -0.52
C ARG A 206 -1.15 -6.39 -0.71
N SER A 207 -0.04 -6.80 -1.34
CA SER A 207 0.23 -8.23 -1.49
C SER A 207 0.70 -8.88 -0.19
N GLY A 208 1.24 -8.11 0.75
CA GLY A 208 1.49 -8.54 2.13
C GLY A 208 0.20 -8.94 2.85
N ALA A 209 -0.85 -8.11 2.80
CA ALA A 209 -2.16 -8.44 3.38
C ALA A 209 -2.84 -9.66 2.73
N ILE A 210 -2.55 -9.92 1.44
CA ILE A 210 -3.03 -11.12 0.74
C ILE A 210 -2.21 -12.35 1.16
N THR A 211 -0.91 -12.21 1.39
CA THR A 211 -0.02 -13.25 1.94
C THR A 211 -0.41 -13.60 3.38
N ASP A 212 -0.70 -12.62 4.23
CA ASP A 212 -1.16 -12.78 5.62
C ASP A 212 -2.40 -13.71 5.69
N LEU A 213 -3.46 -13.37 4.96
CA LEU A 213 -4.67 -14.18 4.90
C LEU A 213 -4.43 -15.55 4.26
N ALA A 214 -3.69 -15.62 3.15
CA ALA A 214 -3.40 -16.88 2.50
C ALA A 214 -2.59 -17.82 3.43
N ALA A 215 -1.64 -17.28 4.20
CA ALA A 215 -0.87 -18.05 5.15
C ALA A 215 -1.70 -18.49 6.37
N ALA A 216 -2.55 -17.63 6.90
CA ALA A 216 -3.50 -18.00 7.96
C ALA A 216 -4.43 -19.16 7.51
N TYR A 217 -4.92 -19.13 6.26
CA TYR A 217 -5.73 -20.20 5.69
C TYR A 217 -4.95 -21.49 5.39
N ILE A 218 -3.62 -21.42 5.20
CA ILE A 218 -2.74 -22.59 5.03
C ILE A 218 -2.40 -23.21 6.38
N ASP A 219 -2.15 -22.41 7.42
CA ASP A 219 -1.82 -22.92 8.76
C ASP A 219 -3.01 -23.67 9.40
N GLU A 220 -4.25 -23.31 9.06
CA GLU A 220 -5.46 -24.07 9.40
C GLU A 220 -5.61 -25.40 8.64
N ALA A 221 -4.88 -25.60 7.55
CA ALA A 221 -5.11 -26.68 6.57
C ALA A 221 -3.81 -27.32 6.04
N LEU A 222 -2.73 -27.32 6.83
CA LEU A 222 -1.35 -27.69 6.44
C LEU A 222 -1.25 -28.98 5.59
N ASP A 223 -1.97 -30.04 5.97
CA ASP A 223 -2.02 -31.32 5.25
C ASP A 223 -2.48 -31.17 3.78
N GLU A 224 -3.44 -30.27 3.52
CA GLU A 224 -3.95 -29.98 2.16
C GLU A 224 -2.96 -29.17 1.30
N TYR A 225 -1.92 -28.62 1.92
CA TYR A 225 -0.86 -27.83 1.29
C TYR A 225 0.52 -28.48 1.41
N HIS A 226 0.57 -29.76 1.84
CA HIS A 226 1.77 -30.59 1.79
C HIS A 226 3.01 -29.92 2.42
N VAL A 227 2.82 -29.31 3.58
CA VAL A 227 3.84 -28.56 4.32
C VAL A 227 3.65 -28.78 5.83
N GLU A 228 4.73 -29.00 6.58
CA GLU A 228 4.66 -29.03 8.05
C GLU A 228 4.75 -27.61 8.62
N LYS A 229 4.15 -27.36 9.79
CA LYS A 229 4.16 -26.00 10.39
C LYS A 229 5.57 -25.40 10.46
N LYS A 230 6.55 -26.19 10.95
CA LYS A 230 7.98 -25.82 11.08
C LYS A 230 8.70 -25.50 9.75
N ASP A 231 8.11 -25.93 8.64
CA ASP A 231 8.61 -25.78 7.28
C ASP A 231 7.82 -24.72 6.49
N PHE A 232 6.84 -24.06 7.12
CA PHE A 232 5.97 -23.07 6.52
C PHE A 232 6.32 -21.64 6.98
N PHE A 233 7.04 -20.91 6.13
CA PHE A 233 7.59 -19.58 6.41
C PHE A 233 6.77 -18.51 5.66
N ALA A 234 6.08 -17.62 6.36
CA ALA A 234 5.36 -16.50 5.72
C ALA A 234 5.92 -15.15 6.18
N TYR A 235 6.44 -14.35 5.24
CA TYR A 235 7.05 -13.05 5.52
C TYR A 235 6.35 -11.95 4.70
N THR A 236 5.61 -11.09 5.39
CA THR A 236 4.91 -9.93 4.81
C THR A 236 5.66 -8.64 5.12
N PHE A 237 5.53 -7.64 4.25
CA PHE A 237 6.17 -6.35 4.36
C PHE A 237 5.15 -5.24 4.14
N GLU A 238 5.03 -4.28 5.05
CA GLU A 238 4.03 -3.19 4.99
C GLU A 238 2.59 -3.64 4.70
N ALA A 239 2.21 -4.81 5.20
CA ALA A 239 0.88 -5.36 5.03
C ALA A 239 -0.17 -4.46 5.74
N PRO A 240 -1.21 -3.98 5.06
CA PRO A 240 -2.43 -3.51 5.73
C PRO A 240 -3.01 -4.58 6.67
N ARG A 241 -3.74 -4.18 7.72
CA ARG A 241 -4.55 -5.13 8.51
C ARG A 241 -5.57 -5.83 7.59
N ALA A 242 -5.91 -7.08 7.85
CA ALA A 242 -6.61 -7.92 6.87
C ALA A 242 -7.67 -8.86 7.44
N SER A 243 -7.45 -9.46 8.60
CA SER A 243 -8.36 -10.48 9.16
C SER A 243 -9.25 -9.92 10.25
N ALA A 244 -10.52 -10.34 10.25
CA ALA A 244 -11.47 -10.02 11.33
C ALA A 244 -11.53 -11.10 12.44
N SER A 245 -10.60 -12.05 12.40
CA SER A 245 -10.44 -13.12 13.38
C SER A 245 -8.98 -13.60 13.41
N ALA A 246 -8.05 -12.64 13.48
CA ALA A 246 -6.62 -12.90 13.44
C ALA A 246 -6.16 -13.80 14.60
N LYS A 247 -5.04 -14.51 14.38
CA LYS A 247 -4.41 -15.34 15.42
C LYS A 247 -2.89 -15.18 15.37
N GLY A 248 -2.25 -15.30 16.53
CA GLY A 248 -0.79 -15.28 16.67
C GLY A 248 -0.10 -16.56 16.16
N TYR A 249 -0.22 -16.85 14.87
CA TYR A 249 0.57 -17.89 14.19
C TYR A 249 2.06 -17.50 14.18
N THR A 250 2.89 -18.18 14.96
CA THR A 250 4.31 -17.81 15.20
C THR A 250 5.19 -17.76 13.95
N ASN A 251 4.75 -18.38 12.86
CA ASN A 251 5.41 -18.55 11.57
C ASN A 251 4.88 -17.61 10.46
N ILE A 252 4.02 -16.65 10.83
CA ILE A 252 3.63 -15.53 9.98
C ILE A 252 4.26 -14.28 10.57
N HIS A 253 5.23 -13.70 9.85
CA HIS A 253 6.01 -12.54 10.26
C HIS A 253 5.58 -11.33 9.42
N ASN A 254 5.13 -10.27 10.09
CA ASN A 254 4.76 -9.01 9.45
C ASN A 254 5.81 -7.95 9.79
N VAL A 255 6.63 -7.56 8.82
CA VAL A 255 7.65 -6.53 8.98
C VAL A 255 7.06 -5.17 8.59
N VAL A 256 7.11 -4.20 9.51
CA VAL A 256 6.35 -2.93 9.43
C VAL A 256 7.19 -1.75 9.92
N ASP A 257 7.31 -0.70 9.12
CA ASP A 257 7.68 0.63 9.58
C ASP A 257 6.43 1.32 10.16
N LYS A 258 6.48 1.74 11.43
CA LYS A 258 5.36 2.43 12.10
C LYS A 258 4.99 3.77 11.42
N ARG A 259 5.82 4.26 10.50
CA ARG A 259 5.70 5.57 9.82
C ARG A 259 5.11 5.46 8.41
N ASP A 260 4.97 4.26 7.86
CA ASP A 260 4.15 4.02 6.67
C ASP A 260 2.66 4.10 7.03
N LEU A 261 1.86 4.71 6.16
CA LEU A 261 0.41 4.79 6.27
C LEU A 261 -0.27 3.50 5.78
N VAL A 262 0.35 2.74 4.86
CA VAL A 262 -0.22 1.53 4.26
C VAL A 262 -0.64 0.47 5.29
N PRO A 263 0.16 0.18 6.34
CA PRO A 263 -0.26 -0.62 7.50
C PRO A 263 -1.61 -0.24 8.12
N TYR A 264 -1.98 1.04 8.11
CA TYR A 264 -3.16 1.59 8.79
C TYR A 264 -4.35 1.83 7.84
N LEU A 265 -4.26 1.47 6.56
CA LEU A 265 -5.35 1.68 5.58
C LEU A 265 -6.61 0.82 5.82
N VAL A 266 -6.55 -0.16 6.72
CA VAL A 266 -7.67 -1.00 7.15
C VAL A 266 -7.66 -1.04 8.69
N PHE A 267 -8.81 -0.77 9.28
CA PHE A 267 -8.86 -0.27 10.66
C PHE A 267 -9.16 -1.34 11.72
N GLU A 268 -8.39 -1.30 12.80
CA GLU A 268 -8.52 -2.03 14.06
C GLU A 268 -9.80 -1.65 14.80
N GLY A 269 -10.23 -0.38 14.71
CA GLY A 269 -11.55 0.08 15.18
C GLY A 269 -12.74 -0.52 14.42
N TRP A 270 -12.50 -1.26 13.32
CA TRP A 270 -13.49 -2.12 12.64
C TRP A 270 -13.26 -3.63 12.89
N GLY A 271 -12.39 -3.97 13.85
CA GLY A 271 -12.05 -5.33 14.23
C GLY A 271 -11.07 -6.03 13.29
N PHE A 272 -10.28 -5.29 12.49
CA PHE A 272 -9.26 -5.89 11.62
C PHE A 272 -7.87 -5.91 12.26
N GLU A 273 -7.18 -7.04 12.15
CA GLU A 273 -5.81 -7.27 12.65
C GLU A 273 -4.93 -7.94 11.57
N ARG A 274 -3.66 -8.20 11.90
CA ARG A 274 -2.74 -9.06 11.13
C ARG A 274 -2.62 -10.42 11.81
N ASN A 275 -2.39 -11.46 11.04
CA ASN A 275 -2.08 -12.79 11.56
C ASN A 275 -0.60 -12.90 11.94
N GLY A 276 -0.32 -13.55 13.06
CA GLY A 276 1.03 -13.88 13.49
C GLY A 276 1.73 -12.81 14.33
N VAL A 277 3.02 -12.61 14.05
CA VAL A 277 3.94 -11.78 14.83
C VAL A 277 4.28 -10.52 14.03
N ILE A 278 4.34 -9.37 14.71
CA ILE A 278 4.71 -8.09 14.12
C ILE A 278 6.16 -7.76 14.52
N HIS A 279 6.97 -7.40 13.53
CA HIS A 279 8.36 -7.01 13.66
C HIS A 279 8.48 -5.56 13.18
N TYR A 280 8.80 -4.64 14.09
CA TYR A 280 8.93 -3.22 13.75
C TYR A 280 10.36 -2.90 13.32
N VAL A 281 10.52 -2.15 12.23
CA VAL A 281 11.82 -1.77 11.67
C VAL A 281 11.90 -0.25 11.43
N GLY A 282 13.12 0.27 11.46
CA GLY A 282 13.38 1.71 11.33
C GLY A 282 13.19 2.52 12.62
N ASP A 283 13.48 3.82 12.53
CA ASP A 283 13.45 4.78 13.64
C ASP A 283 12.03 5.27 13.98
N ASP A 284 11.56 5.04 15.22
CA ASP A 284 10.22 5.43 15.66
C ASP A 284 10.13 6.81 16.35
N GLU A 285 11.21 7.59 16.44
CA GLU A 285 11.18 9.00 16.86
C GLU A 285 10.70 9.97 15.75
N ALA A 286 10.43 9.47 14.54
CA ALA A 286 10.02 10.32 13.42
C ALA A 286 8.70 11.08 13.69
N THR A 287 8.72 12.37 13.37
CA THR A 287 7.67 13.33 13.75
C THR A 287 7.21 14.20 12.59
N CYS A 288 5.89 14.35 12.44
CA CYS A 288 5.30 15.38 11.58
C CYS A 288 4.96 16.64 12.38
N THR A 289 4.92 17.80 11.73
CA THR A 289 4.44 19.04 12.32
C THR A 289 2.92 19.02 12.32
N SER A 290 2.29 18.93 13.50
CA SER A 290 0.84 19.03 13.63
C SER A 290 0.33 20.38 13.11
N ARG A 291 -0.94 20.41 12.68
CA ARG A 291 -1.64 21.66 12.37
C ARG A 291 -2.90 21.76 13.20
N TYR A 292 -3.30 23.00 13.49
CA TYR A 292 -4.58 23.31 14.09
C TYR A 292 -5.19 24.54 13.41
N LEU A 293 -6.51 24.64 13.43
CA LEU A 293 -7.23 25.79 12.93
C LEU A 293 -7.17 26.91 13.97
N SER A 294 -6.85 28.14 13.57
CA SER A 294 -7.09 29.35 14.36
C SER A 294 -8.38 30.05 13.89
N LYS A 295 -8.81 31.09 14.61
CA LYS A 295 -10.03 31.87 14.28
C LYS A 295 -10.03 32.48 12.86
N THR A 296 -8.90 32.54 12.17
CA THR A 296 -8.77 33.13 10.82
C THR A 296 -7.88 32.37 9.83
N SER A 297 -7.08 31.39 10.27
CA SER A 297 -6.13 30.66 9.41
C SER A 297 -5.69 29.33 10.01
N MET A 298 -5.31 28.36 9.19
CA MET A 298 -4.52 27.21 9.65
C MET A 298 -3.16 27.69 10.18
N VAL A 299 -2.65 27.05 11.22
CA VAL A 299 -1.35 27.35 11.85
C VAL A 299 -0.62 26.06 12.23
N GLU A 300 0.70 26.15 12.41
CA GLU A 300 1.57 25.02 12.77
C GLU A 300 1.67 24.87 14.28
N GLY A 301 1.62 23.62 14.74
CA GLY A 301 1.67 23.21 16.13
C GLY A 301 2.94 22.43 16.47
N PRO A 302 2.96 21.73 17.62
CA PRO A 302 4.09 20.89 18.02
C PRO A 302 4.35 19.75 17.02
N LYS A 303 5.57 19.23 17.04
CA LYS A 303 5.87 17.92 16.45
C LYS A 303 5.11 16.82 17.17
N VAL A 304 4.51 15.89 16.42
CA VAL A 304 3.82 14.69 16.93
C VAL A 304 4.41 13.44 16.25
N SER A 305 4.49 12.32 16.96
CA SER A 305 4.97 11.05 16.39
C SER A 305 4.04 10.59 15.27
N ILE A 306 4.62 10.11 14.17
CA ILE A 306 3.84 9.72 12.97
C ILE A 306 3.00 8.47 13.22
N ALA A 307 3.51 7.50 14.00
CA ALA A 307 2.76 6.32 14.41
C ALA A 307 1.50 6.72 15.20
N LYS A 308 1.69 7.53 16.25
CA LYS A 308 0.62 8.06 17.10
C LYS A 308 -0.36 8.95 16.32
N PHE A 309 0.11 9.65 15.30
CA PHE A 309 -0.74 10.43 14.39
C PHE A 309 -1.68 9.53 13.57
N TYR A 310 -1.21 8.37 13.08
CA TYR A 310 -2.08 7.41 12.41
C TYR A 310 -3.05 6.72 13.37
N GLU A 311 -2.61 6.37 14.58
CA GLU A 311 -3.48 5.86 15.66
C GLU A 311 -4.62 6.84 15.97
N GLU A 312 -4.32 8.12 16.25
CA GLU A 312 -5.35 9.13 16.56
C GLU A 312 -6.26 9.46 15.35
N PHE A 313 -5.75 9.34 14.12
CA PHE A 313 -6.56 9.49 12.90
C PHE A 313 -7.49 8.28 12.65
N GLU A 314 -7.03 7.07 12.95
CA GLU A 314 -7.79 5.84 12.84
C GLU A 314 -8.93 5.78 13.88
N ASP A 315 -8.63 6.16 15.13
CA ASP A 315 -9.62 6.37 16.19
C ASP A 315 -10.67 7.42 15.78
N LEU A 316 -10.24 8.55 15.20
CA LEU A 316 -11.14 9.59 14.71
C LEU A 316 -12.08 9.06 13.62
N LEU A 317 -11.57 8.31 12.64
CA LEU A 317 -12.40 7.76 11.56
C LEU A 317 -13.39 6.71 12.08
N THR A 318 -12.91 5.73 12.84
CA THR A 318 -13.72 4.59 13.30
C THR A 318 -14.74 4.97 14.38
N SER A 319 -14.46 5.98 15.21
CA SER A 319 -15.43 6.55 16.17
C SER A 319 -16.49 7.46 15.53
N CYS A 320 -16.50 7.59 14.20
CA CYS A 320 -17.49 8.37 13.44
C CYS A 320 -18.18 7.59 12.32
N VAL A 321 -17.58 6.49 11.84
CA VAL A 321 -18.09 5.69 10.72
C VAL A 321 -17.92 4.22 11.07
N SER A 322 -19.03 3.50 11.21
CA SER A 322 -18.99 2.04 11.38
C SER A 322 -18.52 1.33 10.12
N ARG A 323 -18.07 0.08 10.27
CA ARG A 323 -17.68 -0.79 9.16
C ARG A 323 -18.84 -0.97 8.19
N GLU A 324 -20.05 -1.11 8.71
CA GLU A 324 -21.30 -1.29 7.99
C GLU A 324 -21.70 -0.05 7.19
N GLU A 325 -21.65 1.15 7.79
CA GLU A 325 -21.93 2.41 7.08
C GLU A 325 -20.91 2.68 5.97
N TYR A 326 -19.63 2.42 6.25
CA TYR A 326 -18.57 2.51 5.25
C TYR A 326 -18.79 1.50 4.11
N ALA A 327 -19.15 0.26 4.44
CA ALA A 327 -19.40 -0.78 3.45
C ALA A 327 -20.65 -0.51 2.58
N ALA A 328 -21.68 0.11 3.16
CA ALA A 328 -22.95 0.39 2.48
C ALA A 328 -22.90 1.59 1.54
N GLU A 329 -22.34 2.74 1.97
CA GLU A 329 -22.34 3.97 1.17
C GLU A 329 -20.95 4.43 0.70
N VAL A 330 -19.90 4.23 1.48
CA VAL A 330 -18.61 4.91 1.27
C VAL A 330 -17.67 4.14 0.33
N GLN A 331 -17.43 2.84 0.56
CA GLN A 331 -16.45 2.06 -0.20
C GLN A 331 -16.73 2.01 -1.71
N GLN A 332 -18.01 2.02 -2.12
CA GLN A 332 -18.39 2.03 -3.53
C GLN A 332 -18.15 3.40 -4.17
N ALA A 333 -18.41 4.49 -3.45
CA ALA A 333 -18.15 5.85 -3.93
C ALA A 333 -16.64 6.13 -4.03
N LEU A 334 -15.85 5.68 -3.04
CA LEU A 334 -14.39 5.66 -3.09
C LEU A 334 -13.90 4.87 -4.31
N TRP A 335 -14.43 3.67 -4.53
CA TRP A 335 -14.05 2.81 -5.65
C TRP A 335 -14.34 3.47 -7.01
N GLU A 336 -15.55 4.00 -7.22
CA GLU A 336 -15.92 4.63 -8.51
C GLU A 336 -15.08 5.85 -8.84
N VAL A 337 -14.77 6.69 -7.84
CA VAL A 337 -13.99 7.91 -8.05
C VAL A 337 -12.50 7.62 -8.19
N LEU A 338 -11.93 6.71 -7.38
CA LEU A 338 -10.54 6.29 -7.55
C LEU A 338 -10.33 5.55 -8.88
N HIS A 339 -11.29 4.77 -9.36
CA HIS A 339 -11.22 4.03 -10.62
C HIS A 339 -10.93 4.93 -11.84
N LEU A 340 -11.30 6.22 -11.77
CA LEU A 340 -10.94 7.23 -12.77
C LEU A 340 -9.42 7.42 -12.92
N VAL A 341 -8.59 7.04 -11.94
CA VAL A 341 -7.12 7.25 -11.99
C VAL A 341 -6.31 5.96 -12.05
N PHE A 342 -6.95 4.81 -12.26
CA PHE A 342 -6.27 3.53 -12.46
C PHE A 342 -6.68 2.87 -13.79
N ASP A 343 -5.69 2.31 -14.49
CA ASP A 343 -5.76 1.75 -15.85
C ASP A 343 -6.53 2.65 -16.85
N GLN A 344 -6.09 3.91 -16.96
CA GLN A 344 -6.50 4.85 -17.99
C GLN A 344 -5.49 4.85 -19.15
N ASP A 345 -5.87 5.38 -20.33
CA ASP A 345 -4.86 5.74 -21.33
C ASP A 345 -4.09 7.01 -20.94
N ALA A 346 -2.90 7.25 -21.51
CA ALA A 346 -2.03 8.35 -21.10
C ALA A 346 -2.65 9.76 -21.26
N LYS A 347 -3.58 9.94 -22.21
CA LYS A 347 -4.33 11.21 -22.38
C LYS A 347 -5.44 11.34 -21.36
N GLN A 348 -6.08 10.24 -21.00
CA GLN A 348 -7.05 10.20 -19.91
C GLN A 348 -6.37 10.47 -18.56
N GLU A 349 -5.19 9.89 -18.30
CA GLU A 349 -4.37 10.18 -17.11
C GLU A 349 -3.98 11.68 -17.07
N GLU A 350 -3.43 12.24 -18.15
CA GLU A 350 -3.11 13.68 -18.25
C GLU A 350 -4.34 14.59 -18.04
N ALA A 351 -5.48 14.25 -18.65
CA ALA A 351 -6.71 15.02 -18.55
C ALA A 351 -7.31 15.02 -17.13
N ILE A 352 -7.21 13.89 -16.43
CA ILE A 352 -7.73 13.70 -15.07
C ILE A 352 -6.77 14.33 -14.06
N ASP A 353 -5.46 14.13 -14.17
CA ASP A 353 -4.46 14.84 -13.35
C ASP A 353 -4.63 16.35 -13.46
N GLY A 354 -4.72 16.89 -14.69
CA GLY A 354 -4.89 18.32 -14.94
C GLY A 354 -6.22 18.86 -14.40
N PHE A 355 -7.31 18.10 -14.54
CA PHE A 355 -8.60 18.46 -13.93
C PHE A 355 -8.51 18.54 -12.41
N MET A 356 -7.88 17.55 -11.79
CA MET A 356 -7.83 17.40 -10.34
C MET A 356 -6.83 18.38 -9.70
N SER A 357 -5.74 18.73 -10.38
CA SER A 357 -4.84 19.83 -9.96
C SER A 357 -5.58 21.16 -9.92
N GLU A 358 -6.34 21.49 -10.96
CA GLU A 358 -7.11 22.75 -11.00
C GLU A 358 -8.34 22.75 -10.07
N LEU A 359 -8.90 21.58 -9.75
CA LEU A 359 -9.86 21.42 -8.66
C LEU A 359 -9.21 21.75 -7.29
N MET A 360 -7.92 21.45 -7.11
CA MET A 360 -7.16 21.81 -5.91
C MET A 360 -6.78 23.29 -5.88
N ASP A 361 -6.19 23.82 -6.95
CA ASP A 361 -5.80 25.23 -7.07
C ASP A 361 -7.01 26.16 -7.00
N GLY A 362 -8.14 25.74 -7.60
CA GLY A 362 -9.42 26.41 -7.51
C GLY A 362 -9.93 26.50 -6.06
N MET A 363 -9.76 25.46 -5.25
CA MET A 363 -10.09 25.51 -3.81
C MET A 363 -9.19 26.49 -3.04
N GLY A 364 -7.96 26.76 -3.49
CA GLY A 364 -7.14 27.87 -2.99
C GLY A 364 -7.84 29.24 -3.09
N TYR A 365 -8.69 29.43 -4.11
CA TYR A 365 -9.53 30.63 -4.28
C TYR A 365 -10.77 30.65 -3.37
N PHE A 366 -11.20 29.51 -2.79
CA PHE A 366 -12.41 29.42 -1.94
C PHE A 366 -12.22 30.02 -0.54
N THR A 367 -10.97 30.32 -0.18
CA THR A 367 -10.59 31.16 0.97
C THR A 367 -11.33 32.52 1.03
N LYS A 368 -11.86 33.01 -0.11
CA LYS A 368 -12.60 34.28 -0.20
C LYS A 368 -14.08 34.13 0.21
N ALA A 369 -14.30 34.07 1.51
CA ALA A 369 -15.54 34.32 2.26
C ALA A 369 -16.77 33.41 2.04
N LYS A 370 -17.06 32.93 0.82
CA LYS A 370 -18.28 32.13 0.57
C LYS A 370 -18.22 30.72 1.16
N PHE A 371 -17.05 30.08 1.16
CA PHE A 371 -16.90 28.73 1.71
C PHE A 371 -17.04 28.69 3.23
N LEU A 372 -16.47 29.66 3.95
CA LEU A 372 -16.52 29.75 5.42
C LEU A 372 -17.96 29.78 6.00
N LEU A 373 -18.93 30.28 5.22
CA LEU A 373 -20.35 30.26 5.60
C LEU A 373 -20.94 28.84 5.55
N TYR A 374 -20.58 28.03 4.55
CA TYR A 374 -21.04 26.64 4.43
C TYR A 374 -20.24 25.68 5.30
N ALA A 375 -18.92 25.87 5.41
CA ALA A 375 -18.07 25.09 6.30
C ALA A 375 -18.56 25.16 7.75
N LYS A 376 -19.07 26.33 8.21
CA LYS A 376 -19.66 26.45 9.54
C LYS A 376 -20.87 25.54 9.79
N ASP A 377 -21.76 25.40 8.81
CA ASP A 377 -22.93 24.50 8.95
C ASP A 377 -22.58 23.03 8.65
N TYR A 378 -21.49 22.79 7.91
CA TYR A 378 -20.89 21.47 7.74
C TYR A 378 -20.36 20.92 9.08
N VAL A 379 -19.53 21.69 9.79
CA VAL A 379 -18.87 21.24 11.03
C VAL A 379 -19.72 21.39 12.28
N ASP A 380 -20.82 22.17 12.23
CA ASP A 380 -21.76 22.28 13.34
C ASP A 380 -22.74 21.10 13.34
N LEU A 381 -22.32 19.99 13.99
CA LEU A 381 -23.12 18.76 14.13
C LEU A 381 -24.47 18.96 14.83
N ASN A 382 -24.69 20.09 15.50
CA ASN A 382 -25.97 20.42 16.14
C ASN A 382 -27.03 20.95 15.15
N LYS A 383 -26.71 21.08 13.86
CA LYS A 383 -27.63 21.49 12.80
C LYS A 383 -27.96 20.37 11.82
N ASP A 384 -29.20 20.39 11.36
CA ASP A 384 -29.64 19.71 10.15
C ASP A 384 -28.78 20.14 8.95
N PHE A 385 -28.07 19.19 8.35
CA PHE A 385 -27.18 19.46 7.22
C PHE A 385 -27.85 19.09 5.89
N ASP A 386 -28.03 20.11 5.04
CA ASP A 386 -28.62 19.97 3.71
C ASP A 386 -27.59 19.40 2.72
N TYR A 387 -27.47 18.07 2.72
CA TYR A 387 -26.61 17.31 1.82
C TYR A 387 -26.91 17.59 0.33
N ASP A 388 -28.15 17.88 -0.05
CA ASP A 388 -28.53 18.12 -1.44
C ASP A 388 -28.07 19.52 -1.91
N LYS A 389 -28.26 20.55 -1.09
CA LYS A 389 -27.71 21.89 -1.32
C LYS A 389 -26.18 21.90 -1.34
N ALA A 390 -25.53 21.13 -0.46
CA ALA A 390 -24.08 20.97 -0.46
C ALA A 390 -23.58 20.25 -1.72
N THR A 391 -24.24 19.16 -2.12
CA THR A 391 -23.94 18.43 -3.36
C THR A 391 -24.13 19.33 -4.59
N SER A 392 -25.20 20.12 -4.65
CA SER A 392 -25.46 21.08 -5.72
C SER A 392 -24.37 22.15 -5.82
N PHE A 393 -23.95 22.73 -4.69
CA PHE A 393 -22.86 23.72 -4.65
C PHE A 393 -21.52 23.16 -5.15
N LEU A 394 -21.15 21.94 -4.74
CA LEU A 394 -19.94 21.27 -5.22
C LEU A 394 -20.07 20.88 -6.70
N THR A 395 -21.26 20.48 -7.15
CA THR A 395 -21.56 20.19 -8.57
C THR A 395 -21.36 21.42 -9.45
N ASP A 396 -21.93 22.56 -9.06
CA ASP A 396 -21.76 23.83 -9.78
C ASP A 396 -20.28 24.23 -9.88
N TYR A 397 -19.52 24.04 -8.80
CA TYR A 397 -18.08 24.31 -8.76
C TYR A 397 -17.28 23.36 -9.66
N ILE A 398 -17.47 22.05 -9.54
CA ILE A 398 -16.82 21.01 -10.35
C ILE A 398 -17.08 21.24 -11.85
N ARG A 399 -18.32 21.62 -12.21
CA ARG A 399 -18.70 21.98 -13.59
C ARG A 399 -18.20 23.36 -14.03
N ASP A 400 -17.83 24.26 -13.14
CA ASP A 400 -17.16 25.54 -13.45
C ASP A 400 -15.65 25.34 -13.68
N VAL A 401 -15.00 24.49 -12.86
CA VAL A 401 -13.62 24.01 -13.09
C VAL A 401 -13.52 23.33 -14.46
N GLN A 402 -14.39 22.34 -14.74
CA GLN A 402 -14.36 21.59 -16.01
C GLN A 402 -14.41 22.51 -17.25
N LYS A 403 -15.17 23.60 -17.20
CA LYS A 403 -15.29 24.58 -18.31
C LYS A 403 -14.06 25.48 -18.47
N LYS A 404 -13.26 25.66 -17.41
CA LYS A 404 -12.08 26.53 -17.38
C LYS A 404 -10.79 25.82 -17.77
N THR A 405 -10.62 24.58 -17.34
CA THR A 405 -9.31 23.92 -17.21
C THR A 405 -8.68 23.43 -18.51
N LYS A 406 -9.46 23.23 -19.58
CA LYS A 406 -8.99 22.75 -20.91
C LYS A 406 -8.23 21.41 -20.92
N CYS A 407 -8.07 20.73 -19.79
CA CYS A 407 -7.38 19.45 -19.66
C CYS A 407 -8.01 18.31 -20.48
N GLY A 408 -9.27 18.45 -20.89
CA GLY A 408 -9.94 17.51 -21.81
C GLY A 408 -10.67 16.36 -21.12
N ILE A 409 -10.91 16.44 -19.81
CA ILE A 409 -11.71 15.45 -19.08
C ILE A 409 -13.13 15.35 -19.66
N SER A 410 -13.63 14.13 -19.81
CA SER A 410 -14.97 13.85 -20.35
C SER A 410 -16.08 14.27 -19.37
N ASP A 411 -17.26 14.58 -19.90
CA ASP A 411 -18.47 14.76 -19.08
C ASP A 411 -18.77 13.50 -18.24
N GLU A 412 -18.59 12.31 -18.81
CA GLU A 412 -18.78 11.01 -18.15
C GLU A 412 -17.91 10.85 -16.89
N ASN A 413 -16.62 11.20 -16.97
CA ASN A 413 -15.72 11.13 -15.80
C ASN A 413 -16.12 12.15 -14.73
N VAL A 414 -16.59 13.33 -15.13
CA VAL A 414 -17.05 14.38 -14.21
C VAL A 414 -18.40 14.02 -13.59
N ASP A 415 -19.30 13.35 -14.31
CA ASP A 415 -20.55 12.80 -13.78
C ASP A 415 -20.30 11.67 -12.76
N ILE A 416 -19.26 10.84 -12.96
CA ILE A 416 -18.83 9.84 -11.97
C ILE A 416 -18.36 10.53 -10.67
N ILE A 417 -17.61 11.63 -10.76
CA ILE A 417 -17.24 12.42 -9.56
C ILE A 417 -18.50 12.99 -8.89
N ILE A 418 -19.37 13.66 -9.65
CA ILE A 418 -20.58 14.33 -9.14
C ILE A 418 -21.54 13.36 -8.44
N LYS A 419 -21.81 12.21 -9.06
CA LYS A 419 -22.65 11.13 -8.50
C LYS A 419 -22.21 10.74 -7.09
N ASN A 420 -20.90 10.70 -6.86
CA ASN A 420 -20.30 10.14 -5.66
C ASN A 420 -19.98 11.18 -4.57
N ILE A 421 -20.23 12.48 -4.82
CA ILE A 421 -20.15 13.53 -3.79
C ILE A 421 -21.02 13.18 -2.57
N LYS A 422 -22.31 12.89 -2.79
CA LYS A 422 -23.29 12.77 -1.69
C LYS A 422 -22.99 11.61 -0.71
N PRO A 423 -22.64 10.39 -1.16
CA PRO A 423 -22.19 9.32 -0.26
C PRO A 423 -20.89 9.67 0.50
N LEU A 424 -19.90 10.28 -0.17
CA LEU A 424 -18.65 10.70 0.47
C LEU A 424 -18.89 11.76 1.54
N LEU A 425 -19.72 12.78 1.27
CA LEU A 425 -20.11 13.79 2.26
C LEU A 425 -20.81 13.16 3.47
N ARG A 426 -21.63 12.12 3.28
CA ARG A 426 -22.29 11.43 4.41
C ARG A 426 -21.31 10.71 5.30
N GLY A 427 -20.45 9.87 4.73
CA GLY A 427 -19.44 9.14 5.49
C GLY A 427 -18.44 10.07 6.18
N PHE A 428 -17.95 11.09 5.49
CA PHE A 428 -16.88 11.93 6.02
C PHE A 428 -17.34 13.18 6.76
N ARG A 429 -18.63 13.58 6.77
CA ARG A 429 -19.06 14.79 7.53
C ARG A 429 -18.69 14.70 9.01
N GLU A 430 -19.01 13.61 9.69
CA GLU A 430 -18.80 13.52 11.14
C GLU A 430 -17.32 13.51 11.57
N PRO A 431 -16.41 12.68 11.00
CA PRO A 431 -14.99 12.73 11.37
C PRO A 431 -14.38 14.09 10.99
N VAL A 432 -14.75 14.68 9.85
CA VAL A 432 -14.32 16.03 9.48
C VAL A 432 -14.79 17.08 10.49
N ALA A 433 -16.05 17.03 10.91
CA ALA A 433 -16.61 17.99 11.85
C ALA A 433 -15.93 17.92 13.23
N LYS A 434 -15.57 16.71 13.69
CA LYS A 434 -14.80 16.51 14.93
C LYS A 434 -13.34 16.97 14.77
N ASP A 435 -12.70 16.75 13.62
CA ASP A 435 -11.33 17.22 13.34
C ASP A 435 -11.22 18.75 13.26
N TYR A 436 -12.29 19.41 12.81
CA TYR A 436 -12.42 20.87 12.76
C TYR A 436 -12.83 21.52 14.09
N ALA A 437 -13.02 20.74 15.16
CA ALA A 437 -13.47 21.25 16.46
C ALA A 437 -12.39 22.11 17.14
N TYR A 438 -12.47 23.42 16.96
CA TYR A 438 -11.47 24.39 17.43
C TYR A 438 -11.11 24.29 18.92
N GLU A 439 -12.08 23.97 19.79
CA GLU A 439 -11.91 23.87 21.24
C GLU A 439 -12.65 22.64 21.79
N LYS A 440 -12.02 21.91 22.71
CA LYS A 440 -12.65 20.91 23.59
C LYS A 440 -12.51 21.41 25.03
N ASP A 441 -13.64 21.56 25.73
CA ASP A 441 -13.69 22.05 27.11
C ASP A 441 -12.98 23.40 27.36
N GLY A 442 -12.89 24.26 26.32
CA GLY A 442 -12.19 25.56 26.35
C GLY A 442 -10.68 25.47 26.15
N VAL A 443 -10.14 24.29 25.88
CA VAL A 443 -8.74 24.07 25.44
C VAL A 443 -8.75 23.87 23.92
N PRO A 444 -7.87 24.54 23.14
CA PRO A 444 -7.78 24.29 21.70
C PRO A 444 -7.49 22.82 21.40
N TYR A 445 -8.23 22.20 20.48
CA TYR A 445 -7.96 20.81 20.11
C TYR A 445 -6.63 20.76 19.35
N PRO A 446 -5.64 19.96 19.78
CA PRO A 446 -4.23 20.20 19.42
C PRO A 446 -3.84 19.71 18.02
N LEU A 447 -4.70 18.92 17.36
CA LEU A 447 -4.38 18.25 16.11
C LEU A 447 -5.61 18.19 15.19
N MET A 448 -5.47 18.79 14.01
CA MET A 448 -6.35 18.65 12.85
C MET A 448 -5.68 17.64 11.91
N HIS A 449 -6.09 16.38 12.00
CA HIS A 449 -5.49 15.24 11.30
C HIS A 449 -5.56 15.41 9.79
N PHE A 450 -6.73 15.76 9.25
CA PHE A 450 -6.88 15.91 7.80
C PHE A 450 -6.08 17.12 7.28
N GLY A 451 -5.99 18.22 8.04
CA GLY A 451 -5.14 19.37 7.68
C GLY A 451 -3.63 19.07 7.78
N THR A 452 -3.26 18.02 8.51
CA THR A 452 -1.87 17.57 8.68
C THR A 452 -1.50 16.53 7.60
N ILE A 453 -2.37 15.54 7.34
CA ILE A 453 -2.11 14.45 6.38
C ILE A 453 -1.95 14.98 4.94
N THR A 454 -2.70 16.02 4.55
CA THR A 454 -2.58 16.66 3.22
C THR A 454 -1.24 17.38 3.01
N GLN A 455 -0.52 17.68 4.09
CA GLN A 455 0.79 18.32 4.08
C GLN A 455 1.91 17.27 4.25
N MET A 456 1.57 16.06 4.69
CA MET A 456 2.47 14.89 4.77
C MET A 456 2.62 14.15 3.43
N THR A 457 2.15 14.68 2.29
CA THR A 457 2.26 14.06 0.95
C THR A 457 3.65 13.45 0.68
N GLY A 458 4.71 14.24 0.83
CA GLY A 458 6.10 13.80 0.64
C GLY A 458 6.61 12.88 1.76
N VAL A 459 6.10 13.02 2.99
CA VAL A 459 6.48 12.20 4.15
C VAL A 459 5.93 10.79 4.01
N ILE A 460 4.63 10.66 3.69
CA ILE A 460 3.95 9.40 3.38
C ILE A 460 4.60 8.73 2.16
N TYR A 461 4.90 9.51 1.11
CA TYR A 461 5.63 9.01 -0.05
C TYR A 461 7.02 8.47 0.33
N ASN A 462 7.75 9.15 1.21
CA ASN A 462 9.09 8.75 1.63
C ASN A 462 9.12 7.52 2.56
N HIS A 463 8.10 7.32 3.40
CA HIS A 463 8.04 6.12 4.26
C HIS A 463 7.54 4.90 3.48
N HIS A 464 6.53 5.06 2.61
CA HIS A 464 6.20 4.02 1.62
C HIS A 464 7.21 3.94 0.45
N ALA A 465 8.32 4.67 0.49
CA ALA A 465 9.35 4.59 -0.54
C ALA A 465 10.11 3.28 -0.39
N LEU A 466 9.97 2.41 -1.37
CA LEU A 466 10.62 1.10 -1.42
C LEU A 466 12.12 1.17 -1.07
N GLU A 467 12.87 2.15 -1.61
CA GLU A 467 14.30 2.37 -1.32
C GLU A 467 14.61 2.56 0.19
N ASN A 468 13.73 3.22 0.95
CA ASN A 468 13.88 3.39 2.40
C ASN A 468 13.49 2.13 3.18
N PHE A 469 12.37 1.49 2.84
CA PHE A 469 11.93 0.29 3.55
C PHE A 469 12.89 -0.89 3.34
N VAL A 470 13.46 -1.05 2.14
CA VAL A 470 14.51 -2.06 1.88
C VAL A 470 15.73 -1.82 2.76
N ARG A 471 16.15 -0.56 2.95
CA ARG A 471 17.24 -0.24 3.88
C ARG A 471 16.94 -0.74 5.29
N TYR A 472 15.75 -0.49 5.83
CA TYR A 472 15.40 -0.96 7.18
C TYR A 472 15.37 -2.49 7.31
N VAL A 473 14.95 -3.22 6.27
CA VAL A 473 14.99 -4.70 6.26
C VAL A 473 16.43 -5.22 6.14
N TYR A 474 17.31 -4.51 5.41
CA TYR A 474 18.73 -4.88 5.30
C TYR A 474 19.55 -4.49 6.54
N GLU A 475 19.15 -3.45 7.28
CA GLU A 475 19.78 -3.04 8.54
C GLU A 475 19.59 -4.06 9.68
N GLU A 476 18.64 -5.00 9.54
CA GLU A 476 18.41 -6.12 10.46
C GLU A 476 19.17 -7.42 10.07
N ASP A 477 19.84 -7.45 8.91
CA ASP A 477 20.55 -8.63 8.38
C ASP A 477 22.07 -8.36 8.29
N ASP A 478 22.82 -8.96 9.22
CA ASP A 478 24.29 -8.89 9.34
C ASP A 478 25.05 -9.03 8.00
N ASN A 479 24.48 -9.72 7.01
CA ASN A 479 25.10 -9.87 5.69
C ASN A 479 25.24 -8.55 4.91
N PHE A 480 24.46 -7.53 5.25
CA PHE A 480 24.44 -6.22 4.57
C PHE A 480 25.16 -5.09 5.35
N GLU A 481 25.70 -5.34 6.55
CA GLU A 481 26.31 -4.31 7.43
C GLU A 481 27.35 -3.44 6.68
N ASP A 482 28.25 -4.09 5.94
CA ASP A 482 29.30 -3.44 5.14
C ASP A 482 28.80 -2.85 3.79
N GLU A 483 27.56 -3.12 3.36
CA GLU A 483 27.02 -2.77 2.04
C GLU A 483 25.99 -1.61 2.06
N ILE A 484 25.25 -1.43 3.15
CA ILE A 484 24.15 -0.44 3.25
C ILE A 484 24.59 0.96 2.77
N GLY A 485 25.73 1.46 3.26
CA GLY A 485 26.27 2.78 2.89
C GLY A 485 26.81 2.91 1.46
N LYS A 486 26.84 1.83 0.67
CA LYS A 486 27.24 1.84 -0.74
C LYS A 486 26.03 1.93 -1.69
N TYR A 487 24.93 1.27 -1.33
CA TYR A 487 23.73 1.19 -2.16
C TYR A 487 22.68 2.25 -1.80
N PHE A 488 22.52 2.54 -0.50
CA PHE A 488 21.64 3.60 -0.02
C PHE A 488 22.45 4.89 0.19
N ASN A 489 22.03 5.98 -0.46
CA ASN A 489 22.63 7.29 -0.19
C ASN A 489 22.27 7.72 1.24
N LEU A 490 23.22 7.59 2.17
CA LEU A 490 23.13 8.07 3.54
C LEU A 490 23.14 9.61 3.60
N LYS A 491 22.08 10.23 3.09
CA LYS A 491 21.68 11.60 3.41
C LYS A 491 20.98 11.58 4.77
N SER A 492 21.69 12.06 5.78
CA SER A 492 21.09 12.43 7.05
C SER A 492 20.28 13.74 6.87
N GLU A 493 18.96 13.62 6.75
CA GLU A 493 17.98 14.73 6.74
C GLU A 493 16.79 14.36 7.64
#